data_AF-A0AAP2RGJ5-F1
#
_entry.id   AF-A0AAP2RGJ5-F1
#
_cell.length_a   1.000
_cell.length_b   1.000
_cell.length_c   1.000
_cell.angle_alpha   90.00
_cell.angle_beta   90.00
_cell.angle_gamma   90.00
#
_symmetry.space_group_name_H-M   'P 1'
#
loop_
_entity.id
_entity.type
_entity.pdbx_description
1 polymer ?
#
loop_
_entity_poly.entity_id
_entity_poly.type
_entity_poly.pdbx_seq_one_letter_code
_entity_poly.pdbx_strand_id
1 'polypeptide(L)'
;MEYIFVEYKNLLERKLELETELQTLVQGYISKKTIKGKTYCYLQNRVGGKLISQYLKSEEVDEITEQIARRKECETDLPKLKARLSELERAAGLLGKNISRQLMLLKLSTGIDSLSAEQKRRSSSFAGAMNAVEGIPVSEQTAQDIATWQNGNKPFLSIFEATLKRYGFSAEV
;
A
#
# COMPACT_ATOMS: atom_id res chain seq x y z
N MET A 1 -11.44 -10.38 20.91
CA MET A 1 -11.69 -10.17 19.46
C MET A 1 -11.11 -8.84 18.99
N GLU A 2 -11.30 -7.72 19.69
CA GLU A 2 -10.76 -6.40 19.31
C GLU A 2 -9.26 -6.39 18.95
N TYR A 3 -8.44 -7.19 19.66
CA TYR A 3 -7.01 -7.35 19.37
C TYR A 3 -6.70 -7.83 17.94
N ILE A 4 -7.51 -8.73 17.35
CA ILE A 4 -7.25 -9.25 15.99
C ILE A 4 -7.36 -8.14 14.94
N PHE A 5 -8.33 -7.25 15.11
CA PHE A 5 -8.59 -6.15 14.18
C PHE A 5 -7.49 -5.10 14.26
N VAL A 6 -7.03 -4.78 15.48
CA VAL A 6 -5.93 -3.85 15.71
C VAL A 6 -4.62 -4.41 15.15
N GLU A 7 -4.28 -5.68 15.47
CA GLU A 7 -3.09 -6.33 14.92
C GLU A 7 -3.13 -6.34 13.39
N TYR A 8 -4.25 -6.77 12.81
CA TYR A 8 -4.40 -6.85 11.37
C TYR A 8 -4.31 -5.49 10.67
N LYS A 9 -4.93 -4.46 11.23
CA LYS A 9 -4.83 -3.08 10.72
C LYS A 9 -3.38 -2.59 10.73
N ASN A 10 -2.67 -2.76 11.85
CA ASN A 10 -1.27 -2.34 11.97
C ASN A 10 -0.36 -3.08 10.97
N LEU A 11 -0.60 -4.38 10.74
CA LEU A 11 0.14 -5.16 9.76
C LEU A 11 -0.13 -4.69 8.32
N LEU A 12 -1.37 -4.29 8.01
CA LEU A 12 -1.73 -3.73 6.71
C LEU A 12 -1.06 -2.37 6.47
N GLU A 13 -1.07 -1.49 7.46
CA GLU A 13 -0.40 -0.19 7.41
C GLU A 13 1.11 -0.37 7.23
N ARG A 14 1.73 -1.24 8.03
CA ARG A 14 3.16 -1.54 7.91
C ARG A 14 3.53 -2.14 6.56
N LYS A 15 2.69 -3.04 6.03
CA LYS A 15 2.87 -3.61 4.69
C LYS A 15 2.84 -2.51 3.63
N LEU A 16 1.87 -1.59 3.70
CA LEU A 16 1.75 -0.47 2.76
C LEU A 16 2.99 0.44 2.82
N GLU A 17 3.45 0.80 4.01
CA GLU A 17 4.68 1.58 4.20
C GLU A 17 5.89 0.94 3.51
N LEU A 18 6.12 -0.35 3.75
CA LEU A 18 7.24 -1.07 3.13
C LEU A 18 7.09 -1.15 1.61
N GLU A 19 5.88 -1.37 1.09
CA GLU A 19 5.63 -1.41 -0.35
C GLU A 19 5.86 -0.04 -1.00
N THR A 20 5.48 1.05 -0.34
CA THR A 20 5.77 2.42 -0.79
C THR A 20 7.26 2.73 -0.73
N GLU A 21 7.94 2.36 0.36
CA GLU A 21 9.39 2.57 0.52
C GLU A 21 10.20 1.81 -0.55
N LEU A 22 9.79 0.57 -0.87
CA LEU A 22 10.41 -0.21 -1.94
C LEU A 22 10.27 0.41 -3.33
N GLN A 23 9.28 1.28 -3.56
CA GLN A 23 9.13 1.99 -4.83
C GLN A 23 10.14 3.13 -4.98
N THR A 24 10.62 3.71 -3.88
CA THR A 24 11.49 4.90 -3.90
C THR A 24 12.97 4.57 -3.78
N LEU A 25 13.33 3.50 -3.06
CA LEU A 25 14.73 3.13 -2.86
C LEU A 25 15.41 2.73 -4.19
N VAL A 26 16.75 2.71 -4.27
CA VAL A 26 17.51 2.20 -5.44
C VAL A 26 17.75 0.68 -5.49
N GLN A 27 17.40 0.04 -6.60
CA GLN A 27 17.61 -1.40 -6.79
C GLN A 27 19.03 -1.67 -7.31
N GLY A 28 19.69 -2.71 -6.78
CA GLY A 28 20.97 -3.18 -7.29
C GLY A 28 22.00 -3.46 -6.20
N TYR A 29 23.27 -3.42 -6.58
CA TYR A 29 24.41 -3.52 -5.69
C TYR A 29 25.54 -2.58 -6.15
N ILE A 30 26.43 -2.21 -5.24
CA ILE A 30 27.62 -1.42 -5.58
C ILE A 30 28.77 -2.34 -5.95
N SER A 31 29.39 -2.09 -7.09
CA SER A 31 30.59 -2.76 -7.58
C SER A 31 31.76 -1.79 -7.61
N LYS A 32 32.93 -2.24 -7.17
CA LYS A 32 34.17 -1.45 -7.17
C LYS A 32 35.05 -1.89 -8.34
N LYS A 33 35.54 -0.94 -9.13
CA LYS A 33 36.44 -1.21 -10.25
C LYS A 33 37.70 -0.36 -10.12
N THR A 34 38.86 -0.98 -10.27
CA THR A 34 40.14 -0.28 -10.29
C THR A 34 40.59 -0.06 -11.73
N ILE A 35 40.74 1.19 -12.15
CA ILE A 35 41.15 1.60 -13.49
C ILE A 35 42.37 2.51 -13.35
N LYS A 36 43.51 2.10 -13.94
CA LYS A 36 44.79 2.84 -13.87
C LYS A 36 45.18 3.22 -12.42
N GLY A 37 44.97 2.29 -11.48
CA GLY A 37 45.29 2.47 -10.05
C GLY A 37 44.26 3.26 -9.24
N LYS A 38 43.19 3.78 -9.85
CA LYS A 38 42.10 4.49 -9.16
C LYS A 38 40.87 3.60 -9.01
N THR A 39 40.27 3.57 -7.83
CA THR A 39 39.06 2.78 -7.55
C THR A 39 37.81 3.64 -7.72
N TYR A 40 36.84 3.10 -8.45
CA TYR A 40 35.58 3.75 -8.79
C TYR A 40 34.41 2.85 -8.37
N CYS A 41 33.37 3.45 -7.81
CA CYS A 41 32.14 2.75 -7.43
C CYS A 41 31.11 2.84 -8.56
N TYR A 42 30.36 1.77 -8.76
CA TYR A 42 29.27 1.71 -9.74
C TYR A 42 28.03 1.06 -9.12
N LEU A 43 26.85 1.66 -9.32
CA LEU A 43 25.58 0.99 -9.09
C LEU A 43 25.31 0.03 -10.25
N GLN A 44 25.08 -1.24 -9.93
CA GLN A 44 24.76 -2.28 -10.89
C GLN A 44 23.37 -2.82 -10.65
N ASN A 45 22.52 -2.77 -11.67
CA ASN A 45 21.17 -3.30 -11.63
C ASN A 45 20.77 -3.93 -12.97
N ARG A 46 19.70 -4.73 -12.96
CA ARG A 46 19.17 -5.35 -14.18
C ARG A 46 17.89 -4.67 -14.60
N VAL A 47 17.88 -4.14 -15.81
CA VAL A 47 16.69 -3.52 -16.44
C VAL A 47 16.45 -4.25 -17.76
N GLY A 48 15.28 -4.88 -17.90
CA GLY A 48 14.94 -5.66 -19.11
C GLY A 48 15.94 -6.79 -19.42
N GLY A 49 16.48 -7.46 -18.38
CA GLY A 49 17.45 -8.55 -18.51
C GLY A 49 18.90 -8.11 -18.76
N LYS A 50 19.14 -6.84 -19.09
CA LYS A 50 20.49 -6.29 -19.31
C LYS A 50 21.06 -5.72 -18.01
N LEU A 51 22.35 -5.97 -17.77
CA LEU A 51 23.08 -5.37 -16.66
C LEU A 51 23.43 -3.92 -17.01
N ILE A 52 22.88 -2.97 -16.28
CA ILE A 52 23.24 -1.56 -16.35
C ILE A 52 24.29 -1.29 -15.27
N SER A 53 25.27 -0.45 -15.59
CA SER A 53 26.33 -0.04 -14.65
C SER A 53 26.44 1.48 -14.69
N GLN A 54 26.00 2.13 -13.63
CA GLN A 54 26.04 3.58 -13.47
C GLN A 54 27.20 3.96 -12.55
N TYR A 55 28.04 4.90 -12.96
CA TYR A 55 29.11 5.42 -12.09
C TYR A 55 28.51 6.20 -10.92
N LEU A 56 29.06 6.01 -9.72
CA LEU A 56 28.71 6.77 -8.52
C LEU A 56 29.86 7.69 -8.14
N LYS A 57 29.57 8.96 -7.88
CA LYS A 57 30.53 9.88 -7.28
C LYS A 57 30.76 9.48 -5.82
N SER A 58 31.91 9.83 -5.27
CA SER A 58 32.27 9.51 -3.89
C SER A 58 31.23 9.98 -2.86
N GLU A 59 30.65 11.17 -3.08
CA GLU A 59 29.61 11.75 -2.22
C GLU A 59 28.27 10.99 -2.24
N GLU A 60 27.99 10.22 -3.31
CA GLU A 60 26.75 9.46 -3.49
C GLU A 60 26.85 8.02 -2.95
N VAL A 61 28.07 7.51 -2.74
CA VAL A 61 28.30 6.09 -2.41
C VAL A 61 27.64 5.70 -1.09
N ASP A 62 27.75 6.55 -0.07
CA ASP A 62 27.23 6.24 1.26
C ASP A 62 25.69 6.21 1.25
N GLU A 63 25.06 7.22 0.67
CA GLU A 63 23.59 7.28 0.53
C GLU A 63 23.04 6.07 -0.24
N ILE A 64 23.65 5.73 -1.38
CA ILE A 64 23.22 4.57 -2.18
C ILE A 64 23.44 3.26 -1.43
N THR A 65 24.49 3.16 -0.62
CA THR A 65 24.76 1.99 0.22
C THR A 65 23.64 1.80 1.25
N GLU A 66 23.26 2.89 1.94
CA GLU A 66 22.17 2.89 2.92
C GLU A 66 20.83 2.51 2.27
N GLN A 67 20.51 3.08 1.11
CA GLN A 67 19.28 2.75 0.39
C GLN A 67 19.22 1.27 -0.05
N ILE A 68 20.34 0.69 -0.49
CA ILE A 68 20.41 -0.73 -0.85
C ILE A 68 20.25 -1.62 0.39
N ALA A 69 20.89 -1.26 1.50
CA ALA A 69 20.74 -1.98 2.76
C ALA A 69 19.29 -1.95 3.23
N ARG A 70 18.67 -0.77 3.22
CA ARG A 70 17.27 -0.59 3.59
C ARG A 70 16.32 -1.36 2.68
N ARG A 71 16.54 -1.37 1.36
CA ARG A 71 15.75 -2.19 0.44
C ARG A 71 15.80 -3.66 0.83
N LYS A 72 16.97 -4.20 1.15
CA LYS A 72 17.12 -5.62 1.53
C LYS A 72 16.36 -5.96 2.81
N GLU A 73 16.35 -5.05 3.78
CA GLU A 73 15.52 -5.20 4.99
C GLU A 73 14.03 -5.27 4.62
N CYS A 74 13.55 -4.30 3.83
CA CYS A 74 12.17 -4.26 3.38
C CYS A 74 11.77 -5.52 2.58
N GLU A 75 12.63 -5.98 1.67
CA GLU A 75 12.44 -7.21 0.89
C GLU A 75 12.41 -8.47 1.77
N THR A 76 13.11 -8.45 2.91
CA THR A 76 13.15 -9.56 3.88
C THR A 76 11.92 -9.57 4.79
N ASP A 77 11.42 -8.41 5.20
CA ASP A 77 10.32 -8.29 6.14
C ASP A 77 8.94 -8.36 5.49
N LEU A 78 8.81 -7.87 4.25
CA LEU A 78 7.54 -7.85 3.53
C LEU A 78 6.91 -9.26 3.38
N PRO A 79 7.65 -10.34 3.05
CA PRO A 79 7.09 -11.69 3.02
C PRO A 79 6.59 -12.17 4.38
N LYS A 80 7.27 -11.83 5.48
CA LYS A 80 6.85 -12.20 6.85
C LYS A 80 5.52 -11.54 7.21
N LEU A 81 5.36 -10.25 6.89
CA LEU A 81 4.10 -9.53 7.08
C LEU A 81 2.97 -10.14 6.24
N LYS A 82 3.25 -10.45 4.96
CA LYS A 82 2.27 -11.10 4.07
C LYS A 82 1.83 -12.47 4.58
N ALA A 83 2.76 -13.25 5.12
CA ALA A 83 2.46 -14.53 5.74
C ALA A 83 1.56 -14.35 6.97
N ARG A 84 1.89 -13.43 7.87
CA ARG A 84 1.09 -13.15 9.07
C ARG A 84 -0.32 -12.66 8.75
N LEU A 85 -0.46 -11.76 7.77
CA LEU A 85 -1.76 -11.31 7.27
C LEU A 85 -2.59 -12.50 6.76
N SER A 86 -1.98 -13.39 5.97
CA SER A 86 -2.66 -14.58 5.45
C SER A 86 -3.09 -15.55 6.55
N GLU A 87 -2.28 -15.73 7.60
CA GLU A 87 -2.66 -16.52 8.77
C GLU A 87 -3.89 -15.95 9.48
N LEU A 88 -3.92 -14.63 9.71
CA LEU A 88 -5.05 -13.95 10.33
C LEU A 88 -6.33 -14.05 9.48
N GLU A 89 -6.21 -13.91 8.16
CA GLU A 89 -7.33 -14.09 7.23
C GLU A 89 -7.89 -15.51 7.27
N ARG A 90 -7.01 -16.53 7.32
CA ARG A 90 -7.43 -17.94 7.46
C ARG A 90 -8.11 -18.19 8.80
N ALA A 91 -7.55 -17.68 9.90
CA ALA A 91 -8.13 -17.81 11.22
C ALA A 91 -9.51 -17.12 11.28
N ALA A 92 -9.65 -15.92 10.73
CA ALA A 92 -10.93 -15.22 10.63
C ALA A 92 -11.97 -16.02 9.85
N GLY A 93 -11.58 -16.67 8.75
CA GLY A 93 -12.46 -17.56 7.99
C GLY A 93 -13.00 -18.74 8.80
N LEU A 94 -12.21 -19.27 9.75
CA LEU A 94 -12.63 -20.35 10.66
C LEU A 94 -13.50 -19.83 11.82
N LEU A 95 -13.23 -18.61 12.31
CA LEU A 95 -13.96 -18.02 13.44
C LEU A 95 -15.35 -17.49 13.03
N GLY A 96 -15.54 -17.11 11.77
CA GLY A 96 -16.85 -16.78 11.23
C GLY A 96 -16.84 -15.78 10.07
N LYS A 97 -17.92 -15.79 9.29
CA LYS A 97 -18.08 -14.92 8.11
C LYS A 97 -18.02 -13.43 8.46
N ASN A 98 -18.52 -13.05 9.65
CA ASN A 98 -18.49 -11.69 10.14
C ASN A 98 -17.06 -11.16 10.30
N ILE A 99 -16.21 -11.89 11.03
CA ILE A 99 -14.82 -11.52 11.28
C ILE A 99 -14.04 -11.47 9.96
N SER A 100 -14.22 -12.48 9.10
CA SER A 100 -13.60 -12.50 7.77
C SER A 100 -13.98 -11.27 6.94
N ARG A 101 -15.25 -10.85 7.00
CA ARG A 101 -15.73 -9.67 6.31
C ARG A 101 -15.14 -8.38 6.87
N GLN A 102 -15.05 -8.23 8.19
CA GLN A 102 -14.43 -7.08 8.83
C GLN A 102 -12.94 -6.94 8.43
N LEU A 103 -12.18 -8.04 8.42
CA LEU A 103 -10.79 -8.01 7.91
C LEU A 103 -10.73 -7.65 6.42
N MET A 104 -11.67 -8.14 5.61
CA MET A 104 -11.74 -7.77 4.19
C MET A 104 -12.00 -6.26 4.02
N LEU A 105 -12.90 -5.66 4.80
CA LEU A 105 -13.17 -4.22 4.74
C LEU A 105 -11.95 -3.39 5.15
N LEU A 106 -11.29 -3.76 6.26
CA LEU A 106 -10.04 -3.11 6.69
C LEU A 106 -8.97 -3.15 5.58
N LYS A 107 -8.78 -4.31 4.96
CA LYS A 107 -7.83 -4.51 3.86
C LYS A 107 -8.12 -3.62 2.66
N LEU A 108 -9.40 -3.49 2.27
CA LEU A 108 -9.81 -2.66 1.15
C LEU A 108 -9.70 -1.16 1.45
N SER A 109 -9.83 -0.74 2.71
CA SER A 109 -9.75 0.66 3.12
C SER A 109 -8.33 1.16 3.41
N THR A 110 -7.35 0.26 3.57
CA THR A 110 -5.99 0.63 3.99
C THR A 110 -5.34 1.56 2.98
N GLY A 111 -4.76 2.67 3.46
CA GLY A 111 -4.05 3.65 2.63
C GLY A 111 -4.94 4.65 1.88
N ILE A 112 -6.25 4.43 1.83
CA ILE A 112 -7.19 5.31 1.11
C ILE A 112 -7.24 6.70 1.76
N ASP A 113 -7.17 6.77 3.08
CA ASP A 113 -7.19 8.06 3.79
C ASP A 113 -5.90 8.88 3.60
N SER A 114 -4.77 8.20 3.34
CA SER A 114 -3.45 8.80 3.10
C SER A 114 -3.26 9.35 1.68
N LEU A 115 -4.23 9.17 0.78
CA LEU A 115 -4.19 9.72 -0.56
C LEU A 115 -4.15 11.25 -0.53
N SER A 116 -3.38 11.85 -1.44
CA SER A 116 -3.40 13.30 -1.65
C SER A 116 -4.78 13.78 -2.12
N ALA A 117 -5.09 15.07 -1.92
CA ALA A 117 -6.35 15.66 -2.37
C ALA A 117 -6.61 15.43 -3.87
N GLU A 118 -5.54 15.51 -4.69
CA GLU A 118 -5.64 15.25 -6.12
C GLU A 118 -5.96 13.80 -6.44
N GLN A 119 -5.34 12.85 -5.73
CA GLN A 119 -5.65 11.43 -5.89
C GLN A 119 -7.10 11.14 -5.46
N LYS A 120 -7.57 11.66 -4.33
CA LYS A 120 -8.96 11.51 -3.87
C LYS A 120 -9.96 12.05 -4.89
N ARG A 121 -9.68 13.23 -5.46
CA ARG A 121 -10.49 13.85 -6.53
C ARG A 121 -10.57 12.95 -7.76
N ARG A 122 -9.43 12.48 -8.25
CA ARG A 122 -9.36 11.58 -9.43
C ARG A 122 -10.10 10.27 -9.19
N SER A 123 -9.89 9.63 -8.04
CA SER A 123 -10.58 8.38 -7.68
C SER A 123 -12.10 8.55 -7.67
N SER A 124 -12.58 9.67 -7.11
CA SER A 124 -14.02 9.94 -7.05
C SER A 124 -14.61 10.25 -8.42
N SER A 125 -13.89 11.01 -9.25
CA SER A 125 -14.29 11.28 -10.63
C SER A 125 -14.36 10.00 -11.47
N PHE A 126 -13.35 9.12 -11.34
CA PHE A 126 -13.34 7.82 -12.02
C PHE A 126 -14.51 6.94 -11.57
N ALA A 127 -14.75 6.82 -10.25
CA ALA A 127 -15.88 6.07 -9.73
C ALA A 127 -17.23 6.61 -10.24
N GLY A 128 -17.39 7.94 -10.29
CA GLY A 128 -18.59 8.57 -10.87
C GLY A 128 -18.78 8.22 -12.34
N ALA A 129 -17.71 8.22 -13.14
CA ALA A 129 -17.77 7.82 -14.54
C ALA A 129 -18.16 6.34 -14.70
N MET A 130 -17.57 5.44 -13.90
CA MET A 130 -17.93 4.01 -13.91
C MET A 130 -19.40 3.80 -13.56
N ASN A 131 -19.90 4.47 -12.52
CA ASN A 131 -21.31 4.39 -12.14
C ASN A 131 -22.25 4.91 -13.23
N ALA A 132 -21.86 5.98 -13.94
CA ALA A 132 -22.63 6.52 -15.05
C ALA A 132 -22.69 5.53 -16.24
N VAL A 133 -21.58 4.86 -16.55
CA VAL A 133 -21.52 3.82 -17.60
C VAL A 133 -22.45 2.65 -17.26
N GLU A 134 -22.46 2.21 -16.00
CA GLU A 134 -23.31 1.11 -15.53
C GLU A 134 -24.77 1.55 -15.28
N GLY A 135 -25.08 2.84 -15.40
CA GLY A 135 -26.40 3.39 -15.11
C GLY A 135 -26.81 3.29 -13.64
N ILE A 136 -25.85 3.20 -12.72
CA ILE A 136 -26.09 3.06 -11.28
C ILE A 136 -25.99 4.45 -10.63
N PRO A 137 -27.11 5.09 -10.25
CA PRO A 137 -27.04 6.40 -9.61
C PRO A 137 -26.42 6.28 -8.21
N VAL A 138 -25.47 7.17 -7.92
CA VAL A 138 -24.95 7.34 -6.55
C VAL A 138 -26.01 8.04 -5.72
N SER A 139 -26.38 7.46 -4.57
CA SER A 139 -27.31 8.13 -3.66
C SER A 139 -26.76 9.47 -3.20
N GLU A 140 -27.63 10.46 -2.98
CA GLU A 140 -27.24 11.78 -2.52
C GLU A 140 -26.41 11.71 -1.23
N GLN A 141 -26.80 10.85 -0.29
CA GLN A 141 -26.07 10.61 0.94
C GLN A 141 -24.65 10.05 0.68
N THR A 142 -24.50 9.08 -0.23
CA THR A 142 -23.17 8.55 -0.58
C THR A 142 -22.30 9.62 -1.23
N ALA A 143 -22.87 10.49 -2.07
CA ALA A 143 -22.13 11.60 -2.66
C ALA A 143 -21.63 12.60 -1.61
N GLN A 144 -22.48 12.95 -0.63
CA GLN A 144 -22.10 13.81 0.51
C GLN A 144 -21.04 13.15 1.40
N ASP A 145 -21.18 11.85 1.66
CA ASP A 145 -20.23 11.07 2.44
C ASP A 145 -18.84 11.07 1.76
N ILE A 146 -18.77 10.83 0.43
CA ILE A 146 -17.54 10.89 -0.36
C ILE A 146 -16.91 12.29 -0.29
N ALA A 147 -17.70 13.36 -0.43
CA ALA A 147 -17.19 14.73 -0.29
C ALA A 147 -16.61 15.00 1.11
N THR A 148 -17.23 14.45 2.15
CA THR A 148 -16.74 14.55 3.53
C THR A 148 -15.38 13.87 3.70
N TRP A 149 -15.17 12.70 3.08
CA TRP A 149 -13.86 12.02 3.07
C TRP A 149 -12.80 12.76 2.26
N GLN A 150 -13.16 13.33 1.10
CA GLN A 150 -12.24 14.14 0.30
C GLN A 150 -11.67 15.31 1.11
N ASN A 151 -12.50 15.91 1.96
CA ASN A 151 -12.12 17.01 2.85
C ASN A 151 -11.38 16.54 4.12
N GLY A 152 -11.22 15.23 4.33
CA GLY A 152 -10.55 14.66 5.51
C GLY A 152 -11.40 14.67 6.78
N ASN A 153 -12.69 14.98 6.69
CA ASN A 153 -13.59 15.11 7.85
C ASN A 153 -14.11 13.76 8.37
N LYS A 154 -14.03 12.70 7.56
CA LYS A 154 -14.40 11.32 7.94
C LYS A 154 -13.45 10.30 7.29
N PRO A 155 -13.11 9.21 7.99
CA PRO A 155 -12.32 8.13 7.42
C PRO A 155 -13.13 7.37 6.38
N PHE A 156 -12.45 6.88 5.34
CA PHE A 156 -13.07 6.16 4.23
C PHE A 156 -13.81 4.90 4.70
N LEU A 157 -13.23 4.15 5.64
CA LEU A 157 -13.82 2.90 6.14
C LEU A 157 -15.24 3.11 6.67
N SER A 158 -15.48 4.16 7.46
CA SER A 158 -16.82 4.44 8.01
C SER A 158 -17.84 4.76 6.92
N ILE A 159 -17.41 5.45 5.86
CA ILE A 159 -18.28 5.74 4.70
C ILE A 159 -18.55 4.47 3.91
N PHE A 160 -17.54 3.63 3.75
CA PHE A 160 -17.66 2.36 3.03
C PHE A 160 -18.64 1.42 3.75
N GLU A 161 -18.50 1.27 5.07
CA GLU A 161 -19.41 0.48 5.91
C GLU A 161 -20.85 1.01 5.87
N ALA A 162 -21.03 2.32 6.06
CA ALA A 162 -22.34 2.95 6.00
C ALA A 162 -23.00 2.76 4.62
N THR A 163 -22.22 2.90 3.55
CA THR A 163 -22.69 2.69 2.18
C THR A 163 -23.12 1.25 1.97
N LEU A 164 -22.30 0.27 2.36
CA LEU A 164 -22.66 -1.15 2.25
C LEU A 164 -23.94 -1.46 3.03
N LYS A 165 -24.08 -0.97 4.27
CA LYS A 165 -25.29 -1.17 5.07
C LYS A 165 -26.56 -0.67 4.36
N ARG A 166 -26.50 0.46 3.65
CA ARG A 166 -27.62 0.99 2.85
C ARG A 166 -28.02 0.07 1.70
N TYR A 167 -27.06 -0.64 1.09
CA TYR A 167 -27.32 -1.62 0.04
C TYR A 167 -27.64 -3.04 0.60
N GLY A 168 -27.97 -3.17 1.88
CA GLY A 168 -28.32 -4.45 2.52
C GLY A 168 -27.10 -5.31 2.90
N PHE A 169 -25.90 -4.76 2.81
CA PHE A 169 -24.64 -5.43 3.10
C PHE A 169 -24.17 -5.05 4.51
N SER A 170 -24.68 -5.72 5.56
CA SER A 170 -24.24 -5.48 6.95
C SER A 170 -22.98 -6.27 7.32
N ALA A 171 -21.98 -5.61 7.91
CA ALA A 171 -20.84 -6.27 8.55
C ALA A 171 -21.17 -6.83 9.94
N GLU A 172 -22.33 -6.45 10.51
CA GLU A 172 -22.85 -6.91 11.79
C GLU A 172 -24.03 -7.87 11.53
N VAL A 173 -23.74 -9.13 11.20
CA VAL A 173 -24.66 -10.27 11.34
C VAL A 173 -23.83 -11.50 11.70
#